data_AF-A0A1F8DKG8-F1
#
_entry.id   AF-A0A1F8DKG8-F1
#
_cell.length_a   1.000
_cell.length_b   1.000
_cell.length_c   1.000
_cell.angle_alpha   90.00
_cell.angle_beta   90.00
_cell.angle_gamma   90.00
#
_symmetry.space_group_name_H-M   'P 1'
#
loop_
_entity.id
_entity.type
_entity.pdbx_description
1 polymer ?
#
loop_
_entity_poly.entity_id
_entity_poly.type
_entity_poly.pdbx_seq_one_letter_code
_entity_poly.pdbx_strand_id
1 'polypeptide(L)'
;MERTGAFVRKLLQEKDSLSDAGNCRNSVSQIEKAVKQEFPTAQVDILVHPEARAGLGVHYSLEVDQNGEKTLINAVPAPGFPQYIGDPENAHPVFRSMKKTTKVI
;
A
#
# COMPACT_ATOMS: atom_id res chain seq x y z
N MET A 1 10.71 -12.94 -7.48
CA MET A 1 9.47 -13.76 -7.54
C MET A 1 8.60 -13.11 -6.50
N GLU A 2 7.58 -12.33 -6.89
CA GLU A 2 6.89 -11.32 -6.05
C GLU A 2 6.22 -11.89 -4.78
N ARG A 3 7.01 -12.28 -3.77
CA ARG A 3 6.51 -12.97 -2.57
C ARG A 3 5.56 -12.08 -1.78
N THR A 4 5.92 -10.82 -1.59
CA THR A 4 5.07 -9.83 -0.92
C THR A 4 3.77 -9.62 -1.70
N GLY A 5 3.85 -9.43 -3.02
CA GLY A 5 2.67 -9.22 -3.85
C GLY A 5 1.71 -10.41 -3.82
N ALA A 6 2.22 -11.64 -3.89
CA ALA A 6 1.41 -12.86 -3.78
C ALA A 6 0.75 -13.00 -2.40
N PHE A 7 1.48 -12.73 -1.32
CA PHE A 7 0.95 -12.73 0.04
C PHE A 7 -0.21 -11.74 0.20
N VAL A 8 -0.03 -10.50 -0.24
CA VAL A 8 -1.06 -9.46 -0.12
C VAL A 8 -2.29 -9.79 -0.96
N ARG A 9 -2.13 -10.30 -2.18
CA ARG A 9 -3.27 -10.74 -3.01
C ARG A 9 -4.08 -11.84 -2.31
N LYS A 10 -3.42 -12.79 -1.67
CA LYS A 10 -4.09 -13.82 -0.85
C LYS A 10 -4.81 -13.20 0.36
N LEU A 11 -4.16 -12.28 1.07
CA LEU A 11 -4.77 -11.58 2.20
C LEU A 11 -6.05 -10.81 1.80
N LEU A 12 -6.06 -10.18 0.63
CA LEU A 12 -7.24 -9.47 0.12
C LEU A 12 -8.39 -10.42 -0.26
N GLN A 13 -8.09 -11.63 -0.73
CA GLN A 13 -9.11 -12.67 -0.99
C GLN A 13 -9.74 -13.23 0.30
N GLU A 14 -9.00 -13.22 1.40
CA GLU A 14 -9.49 -13.68 2.71
C GLU A 14 -10.25 -12.59 3.48
N LYS A 15 -10.02 -11.31 3.11
CA LYS A 15 -10.56 -10.14 3.81
C LYS A 15 -10.98 -9.06 2.82
N ASP A 16 -12.14 -9.26 2.21
CA ASP A 16 -12.71 -8.34 1.20
C ASP A 16 -12.74 -6.88 1.67
N SER A 17 -12.99 -6.64 2.97
CA SER A 17 -13.07 -5.29 3.55
C SER A 17 -11.77 -4.48 3.46
N LEU A 18 -10.63 -5.11 3.18
CA LEU A 18 -9.36 -4.42 2.95
C LEU A 18 -9.29 -3.75 1.57
N SER A 19 -10.23 -4.04 0.68
CA SER A 19 -10.33 -3.40 -0.64
C SER A 19 -11.49 -2.40 -0.78
N ASP A 20 -12.28 -2.22 0.30
CA ASP A 20 -13.44 -1.34 0.31
C ASP A 20 -13.10 0.12 0.03
N ALA A 21 -13.94 0.75 -0.82
CA ALA A 21 -13.81 2.16 -1.15
C ALA A 21 -13.84 3.04 0.11
N GLY A 22 -12.93 4.02 0.18
CA GLY A 22 -12.80 4.91 1.33
C GLY A 22 -12.10 4.29 2.55
N ASN A 23 -11.69 3.02 2.50
CA ASN A 23 -11.07 2.32 3.63
C ASN A 23 -9.52 2.35 3.62
N CYS A 24 -8.89 3.15 2.75
CA CYS A 24 -7.44 3.10 2.49
C CYS A 24 -6.58 3.21 3.76
N ARG A 25 -6.99 4.03 4.75
CA ARG A 25 -6.29 4.18 6.04
C ARG A 25 -6.22 2.87 6.82
N ASN A 26 -7.36 2.19 6.96
CA ASN A 26 -7.46 0.94 7.69
C ASN A 26 -6.79 -0.19 6.90
N SER A 27 -7.01 -0.25 5.58
CA SER A 27 -6.39 -1.24 4.71
C SER A 27 -4.87 -1.19 4.79
N VAL A 28 -4.27 0.00 4.68
CA VAL A 28 -2.82 0.21 4.79
C VAL A 28 -2.31 -0.23 6.16
N SER A 29 -2.97 0.17 7.25
CA SER A 29 -2.56 -0.22 8.62
C SER A 29 -2.61 -1.74 8.84
N GLN A 30 -3.66 -2.41 8.33
CA GLN A 30 -3.81 -3.86 8.49
C GLN A 30 -2.84 -4.65 7.61
N ILE A 31 -2.65 -4.22 6.35
CA ILE A 31 -1.70 -4.85 5.43
C ILE A 31 -0.27 -4.65 5.93
N GLU A 32 0.09 -3.45 6.41
CA GLU A 32 1.40 -3.17 7.03
C GLU A 32 1.69 -4.16 8.16
N LYS A 33 0.73 -4.32 9.09
CA LYS A 33 0.87 -5.25 10.22
C LYS A 33 1.05 -6.69 9.74
N ALA A 34 0.25 -7.14 8.76
CA ALA A 34 0.34 -8.49 8.23
C ALA A 34 1.68 -8.74 7.51
N VAL A 35 2.16 -7.77 6.72
CA VAL A 35 3.46 -7.84 6.04
C VAL A 35 4.61 -7.90 7.05
N LYS A 36 4.59 -7.07 8.10
CA LYS A 36 5.63 -7.11 9.15
C LYS A 36 5.63 -8.42 9.95
N GLN A 37 4.49 -9.08 10.07
CA GLN A 37 4.38 -10.41 10.70
C GLN A 37 4.95 -11.52 9.81
N GLU A 38 4.61 -11.51 8.52
CA GLU A 38 5.06 -12.54 7.56
C GLU A 38 6.52 -12.33 7.10
N PHE A 39 6.93 -11.08 6.94
CA PHE A 39 8.26 -10.67 6.47
C PHE A 39 8.92 -9.72 7.49
N PRO A 40 9.45 -10.22 8.62
CA PRO A 40 9.99 -9.39 9.70
C PRO A 40 11.17 -8.49 9.29
N THR A 41 11.86 -8.85 8.20
CA THR A 41 12.99 -8.08 7.65
C THR A 41 12.56 -7.02 6.63
N ALA A 42 11.28 -6.97 6.26
CA ALA A 42 10.81 -6.07 5.22
C ALA A 42 10.83 -4.63 5.72
N GLN A 43 11.39 -3.74 4.91
CA GLN A 43 11.19 -2.32 5.10
C GLN A 43 9.82 -1.96 4.51
N VAL A 44 8.98 -1.30 5.31
CA VAL A 44 7.64 -0.89 4.90
C VAL A 44 7.51 0.61 5.02
N ASP A 45 7.30 1.29 3.91
CA ASP A 45 7.05 2.73 3.83
C ASP A 45 5.57 2.98 3.53
N ILE A 46 4.94 3.88 4.27
CA ILE A 46 3.58 4.34 3.95
C ILE A 46 3.69 5.47 2.94
N LEU A 47 2.92 5.39 1.86
CA LEU A 47 2.84 6.43 0.85
C LEU A 47 1.56 7.23 1.05
N VAL A 48 1.62 8.56 0.93
CA VAL A 48 0.48 9.46 1.12
C VAL A 48 0.36 10.49 -0.02
N HIS A 49 -0.87 10.82 -0.41
CA HIS A 49 -1.17 11.93 -1.32
C HIS A 49 -2.54 12.58 -1.02
N PRO A 50 -2.65 13.93 -0.99
CA PRO A 50 -1.55 14.91 -0.99
C PRO A 50 -0.76 14.92 0.34
N GLU A 51 0.47 15.44 0.32
CA GLU A 51 1.43 15.39 1.44
C GLU A 51 1.02 16.16 2.71
N ALA A 52 -0.04 16.97 2.69
CA ALA A 52 -0.26 17.96 3.76
C ALA A 52 -1.73 18.21 4.13
N ARG A 53 -2.52 17.16 4.40
CA ARG A 53 -3.86 17.34 5.00
C ARG A 53 -4.18 16.25 6.02
N ALA A 54 -4.16 16.59 7.31
CA ALA A 54 -4.95 15.83 8.29
C ALA A 54 -6.44 16.05 7.94
N GLY A 55 -7.09 15.08 7.29
CA GLY A 55 -8.52 15.22 6.93
C GLY A 55 -8.97 14.42 5.71
N LEU A 56 -10.19 14.73 5.26
CA LEU A 56 -10.84 14.15 4.09
C LEU A 56 -10.02 14.39 2.82
N GLY A 57 -10.03 13.42 1.90
CA GLY A 57 -9.38 13.53 0.59
C GLY A 57 -7.91 13.11 0.52
N VAL A 58 -7.39 12.41 1.54
CA VAL A 58 -6.07 11.78 1.51
C VAL A 58 -6.17 10.32 1.05
N HIS A 59 -5.26 9.93 0.17
CA HIS A 59 -5.06 8.55 -0.27
C HIS A 59 -3.76 7.96 0.28
N TYR A 60 -3.81 6.69 0.65
CA TYR A 60 -2.68 5.97 1.22
C TYR A 60 -2.37 4.69 0.42
N SER A 61 -1.09 4.35 0.34
CA SER A 61 -0.58 3.10 -0.24
C SER A 61 0.63 2.63 0.56
N LEU A 62 1.16 1.44 0.26
CA LEU A 62 2.37 0.91 0.88
C LEU A 62 3.43 0.64 -0.18
N GLU A 63 4.69 0.92 0.15
CA GLU A 63 5.85 0.36 -0.53
C GLU A 63 6.55 -0.60 0.42
N VAL A 64 6.79 -1.82 -0.02
CA VAL A 64 7.46 -2.86 0.77
C VAL A 64 8.73 -3.27 0.03
N ASP A 65 9.87 -3.13 0.68
CA ASP A 65 11.16 -3.64 0.21
C ASP A 65 11.52 -4.87 1.04
N GLN A 66 11.56 -6.04 0.39
CA GLN A 66 11.98 -7.29 0.99
C GLN A 66 13.22 -7.81 0.26
N ASN A 67 14.39 -7.61 0.87
CA ASN A 67 15.69 -8.02 0.33
C ASN A 67 15.98 -7.45 -1.08
N GLY A 68 15.61 -6.19 -1.32
CA GLY A 68 15.80 -5.50 -2.60
C GLY A 68 14.67 -5.73 -3.61
N GLU A 69 13.68 -6.59 -3.30
CA GLU A 69 12.46 -6.73 -4.10
C GLU A 69 11.40 -5.74 -3.58
N LYS A 70 11.16 -4.68 -4.37
CA LYS A 70 10.16 -3.66 -4.04
C LYS A 70 8.79 -4.05 -4.57
N THR A 71 7.76 -3.86 -3.75
CA THR A 71 6.36 -4.06 -4.10
C THR A 71 5.56 -2.83 -3.68
N LEU A 72 4.93 -2.16 -4.64
CA LEU A 72 3.90 -1.16 -4.38
C LEU A 72 2.56 -1.87 -4.16
N ILE A 73 1.84 -1.47 -3.11
CA ILE A 73 0.53 -1.99 -2.74
C ILE A 73 -0.44 -0.82 -2.61
N ASN A 74 -1.37 -0.75 -3.55
CA ASN A 74 -2.57 0.07 -3.49
C ASN A 74 -3.80 -0.83 -3.54
N ALA A 75 -4.27 -1.27 -2.36
CA ALA A 75 -5.40 -2.19 -2.25
C ALA A 75 -6.76 -1.53 -2.48
N VAL A 76 -6.88 -0.23 -2.18
CA VAL A 76 -8.14 0.54 -2.29
C VAL A 76 -8.00 1.55 -3.44
N PRO A 77 -8.86 1.51 -4.47
CA PRO A 77 -8.82 2.51 -5.53
C PRO A 77 -9.30 3.88 -5.02
N ALA A 78 -8.75 4.95 -5.57
CA ALA A 78 -9.19 6.33 -5.33
C ALA A 78 -9.12 7.14 -6.64
N PRO A 79 -9.73 8.34 -6.73
CA PRO A 79 -9.63 9.18 -7.92
C PRO A 79 -8.16 9.40 -8.35
N GLY A 80 -7.81 8.92 -9.54
CA GLY A 80 -6.45 8.98 -10.07
C GLY A 80 -5.51 7.87 -9.59
N PHE A 81 -5.86 7.07 -8.57
CA PHE A 81 -5.04 5.99 -8.02
C PHE A 81 -5.71 4.62 -8.25
N PRO A 82 -5.34 3.88 -9.32
CA PRO A 82 -5.92 2.57 -9.61
C PRO A 82 -5.47 1.52 -8.59
N GLN A 83 -6.28 0.49 -8.35
CA GLN A 83 -5.82 -0.65 -7.55
C GLN A 83 -4.58 -1.29 -8.21
N TYR A 84 -3.54 -1.55 -7.42
CA TYR A 84 -2.26 -2.05 -7.94
C TYR A 84 -1.50 -2.83 -6.87
N ILE A 85 -0.94 -3.98 -7.24
CA ILE A 85 0.03 -4.72 -6.44
C ILE A 85 1.10 -5.21 -7.41
N GLY A 86 2.36 -4.83 -7.20
CA GLY A 86 3.47 -5.25 -8.07
C GLY A 86 4.67 -4.30 -8.00
N ASP A 87 5.60 -4.47 -8.94
CA ASP A 87 6.79 -3.64 -9.08
C ASP A 87 6.46 -2.12 -9.26
N PRO A 88 6.94 -1.22 -8.38
CA PRO A 88 6.74 0.22 -8.51
C PRO A 88 7.11 0.81 -9.89
N GLU A 89 8.08 0.25 -10.60
CA GLU A 89 8.51 0.74 -11.92
C GLU A 89 7.43 0.54 -13.01
N ASN A 90 6.57 -0.47 -12.82
CA ASN A 90 5.46 -0.79 -13.72
C ASN A 90 4.13 -0.17 -13.28
N ALA A 91 4.12 0.58 -12.17
CA ALA A 91 2.92 1.20 -11.64
C ALA A 91 2.49 2.43 -12.45
N HIS A 92 1.21 2.80 -12.31
CA HIS A 92 0.70 4.02 -12.93
C HIS A 92 1.52 5.25 -12.47
N PRO A 93 1.93 6.19 -13.36
CA PRO A 93 2.83 7.28 -12.99
C PRO A 93 2.36 8.18 -11.84
N VAL A 94 1.05 8.21 -11.58
CA VAL A 94 0.45 8.89 -10.42
C VAL A 94 1.07 8.50 -9.09
N PHE A 95 1.55 7.26 -8.92
CA PHE A 95 2.14 6.82 -7.66
C PHE A 95 3.44 7.56 -7.34
N ARG A 96 4.11 8.15 -8.35
CA ARG A 96 5.28 9.02 -8.17
C ARG A 96 4.95 10.34 -7.50
N SER A 97 3.67 10.75 -7.44
CA SER A 97 3.23 11.93 -6.71
C SER A 97 2.93 11.67 -5.23
N MET A 98 3.02 10.41 -4.78
CA MET A 98 2.90 10.06 -3.37
C MET A 98 4.21 10.28 -2.63
N LYS A 99 4.12 10.54 -1.34
CA LYS A 99 5.26 10.87 -0.48
C LYS A 99 5.39 9.84 0.63
N LYS A 100 6.62 9.49 1.00
CA LYS A 100 6.89 8.56 2.09
C LYS A 100 6.56 9.22 3.43
N THR A 101 5.82 8.52 4.27
CA THR A 101 5.53 8.86 5.66
C THR A 101 5.73 7.63 6.53
N THR A 102 6.08 7.86 7.79
CA THR A 102 6.30 6.78 8.78
C THR A 102 5.02 6.35 9.49
N LYS A 103 3.91 7.07 9.26
CA LYS A 103 2.61 6.75 9.86
C LYS A 103 1.44 7.27 9.02
N VAL A 104 0.30 6.60 9.14
CA VAL A 104 -1.01 7.14 8.74
C VAL A 104 -1.39 8.27 9.71
N ILE A 105 -1.86 9.40 9.17
CA ILE A 105 -2.30 10.59 9.92
C ILE A 105 -3.82 10.76 9.78
#